data_AF-A0A2D6KGX0-F1
#
_entry.id   AF-A0A2D6KGX0-F1
#
_cell.length_a   1.000
_cell.length_b   1.000
_cell.length_c   1.000
_cell.angle_alpha   90.00
_cell.angle_beta   90.00
_cell.angle_gamma   90.00
#
_symmetry.space_group_name_H-M   'P 1'
#
loop_
_entity.id
_entity.type
_entity.pdbx_description
1 polymer ?
#
loop_
_entity_poly.entity_id
_entity_poly.type
_entity_poly.pdbx_seq_one_letter_code
_entity_poly.pdbx_strand_id
1 'polypeptide(L)' 'MANLWQANLWQANLGRADLQGADLYETKADEDTIWPDGFDPEAAGVIFA' A
#
# COMPACT_ATOMS: atom_id res chain seq x y z
N MET A 1 -4.14 12.69 5.49
CA MET A 1 -4.10 12.31 4.07
C MET A 1 -2.64 12.15 3.68
N ALA A 2 -2.23 10.92 3.39
CA ALA A 2 -0.88 10.63 2.91
C ALA A 2 -0.92 10.48 1.39
N ASN A 3 0.07 11.04 0.70
CA ASN A 3 0.28 10.81 -0.72
C ASN A 3 1.49 9.89 -0.87
N LEU A 4 1.25 8.68 -1.39
CA LEU A 4 2.27 7.66 -1.63
C LEU A 4 2.35 7.30 -3.11
N TRP A 5 1.88 8.19 -4.00
CA TRP A 5 1.90 7.99 -5.44
C TRP A 5 3.32 7.61 -5.91
N GLN A 6 3.42 6.46 -6.58
CA GLN A 6 4.67 5.87 -7.08
C GLN A 6 5.74 5.56 -6.02
N ALA A 7 5.37 5.53 -4.73
CA ALA A 7 6.29 5.10 -3.68
C ALA A 7 6.66 3.60 -3.85
N ASN A 8 7.79 3.22 -3.27
CA ASN A 8 8.18 1.83 -3.14
C ASN A 8 7.91 1.36 -1.71
N LEU A 9 7.03 0.38 -1.56
CA LEU A 9 6.59 -0.22 -0.30
C LEU A 9 7.16 -1.63 -0.08
N TRP A 10 8.14 -2.07 -0.86
CA TRP A 10 8.77 -3.38 -0.67
C TRP A 10 9.14 -3.65 0.79
N GLN A 11 8.69 -4.81 1.28
CA GLN A 11 8.88 -5.28 2.65
C GLN A 11 8.38 -4.29 3.74
N ALA A 12 7.52 -3.33 3.39
CA ALA A 12 6.98 -2.38 4.35
C ALA A 12 5.91 -3.04 5.24
N ASN A 13 5.92 -2.71 6.52
CA ASN A 13 4.89 -3.14 7.45
C ASN A 13 3.86 -2.03 7.70
N LEU A 14 2.70 -2.15 7.03
CA LEU A 14 1.55 -1.27 7.17
C LEU A 14 0.41 -1.90 7.97
N GLY A 15 0.61 -3.05 8.62
CA GLY A 15 -0.46 -3.82 9.28
C GLY A 15 -1.22 -3.07 10.40
N ARG A 16 -0.67 -1.96 10.89
CA ARG A 16 -1.33 -1.07 11.87
C ARG A 16 -1.48 0.37 11.36
N ALA A 17 -1.19 0.62 10.09
CA ALA A 17 -1.30 1.93 9.49
C ALA A 17 -2.77 2.28 9.22
N ASP A 18 -3.16 3.51 9.53
CA ASP A 18 -4.43 4.05 9.05
C ASP A 18 -4.23 4.56 7.61
N LEU A 19 -4.67 3.76 6.65
CA LEU A 19 -4.62 4.08 5.21
C LEU A 19 -5.88 4.80 4.72
N GLN A 20 -6.78 5.22 5.62
CA GLN A 20 -8.01 5.91 5.23
C GLN A 20 -7.68 7.22 4.48
N GLY A 21 -8.09 7.28 3.21
CA GLY A 21 -7.85 8.43 2.34
C GLY A 21 -6.38 8.60 1.92
N ALA A 22 -5.54 7.58 2.07
CA ALA A 22 -4.21 7.57 1.45
C ALA A 22 -4.34 7.35 -0.07
N ASP A 23 -3.54 8.08 -0.85
CA ASP A 23 -3.41 7.83 -2.29
C ASP A 23 -2.26 6.85 -2.53
N LEU A 24 -2.63 5.62 -2.91
CA LEU A 24 -1.75 4.48 -3.16
C LEU A 24 -1.74 4.08 -4.65
N TYR A 25 -2.23 4.94 -5.53
CA TYR A 25 -2.20 4.67 -6.97
C TYR A 25 -0.76 4.51 -7.46
N GLU A 26 -0.51 3.51 -8.33
CA GLU A 26 0.81 3.19 -8.91
C GLU A 26 1.94 2.95 -7.89
N THR A 27 1.62 2.74 -6.61
CA THR A 27 2.61 2.37 -5.60
C THR A 27 3.11 0.96 -5.88
N LYS A 28 4.40 0.70 -5.66
CA LYS A 28 4.99 -0.64 -5.87
C LYS A 28 5.10 -1.38 -4.56
N ALA A 29 4.66 -2.64 -4.54
CA ALA A 29 4.75 -3.52 -3.38
C ALA A 29 5.19 -4.93 -3.81
N ASP A 30 5.58 -5.75 -2.84
CA ASP A 30 5.95 -7.16 -3.01
C ASP A 30 5.10 -8.05 -2.11
N GLU A 31 5.29 -9.37 -2.21
CA GLU A 31 4.61 -10.37 -1.37
C GLU A 31 4.95 -10.25 0.13
N ASP A 32 6.07 -9.59 0.45
CA ASP A 32 6.53 -9.31 1.82
C ASP A 32 5.87 -8.06 2.43
N THR A 33 5.16 -7.27 1.63
CA THR A 33 4.48 -6.05 2.11
C THR A 33 3.27 -6.44 2.96
N ILE A 34 3.24 -5.98 4.21
CA ILE A 34 2.15 -6.29 5.16
C ILE A 34 1.11 -5.17 5.11
N TRP A 35 -0.13 -5.51 4.77
CA TRP A 35 -1.26 -4.57 4.71
C TRP A 35 -2.14 -4.61 5.97
N PRO A 36 -2.92 -3.55 6.26
CA PRO A 36 -3.95 -3.61 7.29
C PRO A 36 -4.98 -4.72 7.02
N ASP A 37 -5.55 -5.28 8.09
CA ASP A 37 -6.60 -6.30 7.97
C ASP A 37 -7.79 -5.80 7.14
N GLY A 38 -8.15 -6.54 6.10
CA GLY A 38 -9.25 -6.20 5.20
C GLY A 38 -8.95 -5.10 4.17
N PHE A 39 -7.70 -4.63 4.09
CA PHE A 39 -7.27 -3.72 3.04
C PHE A 39 -7.04 -4.48 1.73
N ASP A 40 -7.58 -3.97 0.62
CA ASP A 40 -7.38 -4.51 -0.72
C ASP A 40 -6.38 -3.62 -1.49
N PRO A 41 -5.10 -4.03 -1.61
CA PRO A 41 -4.08 -3.25 -2.30
C PRO A 41 -4.30 -3.16 -3.82
N GLU A 42 -4.87 -4.19 -4.45
CA GLU A 42 -5.16 -4.17 -5.88
C GLU A 42 -6.28 -3.17 -6.19
N ALA A 43 -7.33 -3.14 -5.36
CA ALA A 43 -8.39 -2.14 -5.48
C ALA A 43 -7.89 -0.70 -5.24
N ALA A 44 -6.82 -0.52 -4.46
CA ALA A 44 -6.17 0.77 -4.23
C ALA A 44 -5.22 1.20 -5.36
N GLY A 45 -4.99 0.37 -6.38
CA GLY A 45 -4.12 0.66 -7.52
C GLY A 45 -2.64 0.38 -7.26
N VAL A 46 -2.32 -0.44 -6.26
CA VAL A 46 -0.95 -0.91 -5.99
C VAL A 46 -0.53 -1.91 -7.08
N ILE A 47 0.73 -1.81 -7.49
CA ILE A 47 1.37 -2.69 -8.47
C ILE A 47 2.31 -3.63 -7.72
N PHE A 48 2.10 -4.94 -7.85
CA PHE A 48 3.01 -5.95 -7.32
C PHE A 48 4.17 -6.20 -8.31
N ALA A 49 5.41 -6.09 -7.84
CA ALA A 49 6.63 -6.22 -8.64
C ALA A 49 7.76 -6.89 -7.86
#